data_AF-A0A2V8UNE1-F1
#
_entry.id   AF-A0A2V8UNE1-F1
#
_cell.length_a   1.000
_cell.length_b   1.000
_cell.length_c   1.000
_cell.angle_alpha   90.00
_cell.angle_beta   90.00
_cell.angle_gamma   90.00
#
_symmetry.space_group_name_H-M   'P 1'
#
loop_
_entity.id
_entity.type
_entity.pdbx_description
1 polymer ?
#
loop_
_entity_poly.entity_id
_entity_poly.type
_entity_poly.pdbx_seq_one_letter_code
_entity_poly.pdbx_strand_id
1 'polypeptide(L)'
;MEAHIYGSGEHFVRAGDVVLDCGASDGDFSRQALNAGAKLVVAIEISPASVECLRRNLAPEIAVGRAIVYPKGVWDKNDTLSLNVDDENFAANSVVLHAPGARGTVQVQLTTIDQIVNELALLRVDFIKMDVEGAEVNALHGARETLRRFRPRLAIATEH
;
A
#
# COMPACT_ATOMS: atom_id res chain seq x y z
N MET A 1 -13.32 -15.41 -4.24
CA MET A 1 -12.29 -14.53 -3.65
C MET A 1 -12.71 -14.30 -2.22
N GLU A 2 -11.87 -14.69 -1.27
CA GLU A 2 -12.21 -14.69 0.16
C GLU A 2 -12.47 -13.25 0.62
N ALA A 3 -13.73 -12.95 0.92
CA ALA A 3 -14.09 -11.68 1.50
C ALA A 3 -13.54 -11.64 2.95
N HIS A 4 -12.95 -10.51 3.34
CA HIS A 4 -12.63 -10.16 4.75
C HIS A 4 -11.31 -10.68 5.37
N ILE A 5 -10.25 -10.92 4.58
CA ILE A 5 -8.91 -11.23 5.13
C ILE A 5 -8.41 -10.12 6.06
N TYR A 6 -8.60 -8.86 5.68
CA TYR A 6 -8.12 -7.68 6.41
C TYR A 6 -9.14 -7.09 7.38
N GLY A 7 -9.94 -7.95 8.00
CA GLY A 7 -10.88 -7.60 9.07
C GLY A 7 -12.35 -7.81 8.72
N SER A 8 -13.17 -7.91 9.77
CA SER A 8 -14.62 -8.04 9.68
C SER A 8 -15.32 -7.19 10.76
N GLY A 9 -16.62 -6.91 10.56
CA GLY A 9 -17.43 -6.18 11.53
C GLY A 9 -16.84 -4.81 11.91
N GLU A 10 -16.70 -4.55 13.21
CA GLU A 10 -16.19 -3.27 13.73
C GLU A 10 -14.71 -3.01 13.40
N HIS A 11 -13.96 -4.07 13.08
CA HIS A 11 -12.52 -4.02 12.78
C HIS A 11 -12.23 -3.84 11.28
N PHE A 12 -13.25 -3.74 10.43
CA PHE A 12 -13.11 -3.48 9.00
C PHE A 12 -13.31 -1.99 8.65
N VAL A 13 -13.03 -1.63 7.40
CA VAL A 13 -13.28 -0.30 6.83
C VAL A 13 -14.75 0.11 7.00
N ARG A 14 -14.97 1.37 7.34
CA ARG A 14 -16.28 2.01 7.54
C ARG A 14 -16.54 3.06 6.47
N ALA A 15 -17.81 3.32 6.22
CA ALA A 15 -18.23 4.40 5.34
C ALA A 15 -17.64 5.75 5.80
N GLY A 16 -17.02 6.48 4.88
CA GLY A 16 -16.40 7.77 5.15
C GLY A 16 -14.91 7.74 5.54
N ASP A 17 -14.32 6.55 5.69
CA ASP A 17 -12.90 6.40 6.07
C ASP A 17 -11.94 6.92 4.99
N VAL A 18 -10.79 7.44 5.43
CA VAL A 18 -9.59 7.58 4.60
C VAL A 18 -8.66 6.40 4.90
N VAL A 19 -8.41 5.60 3.86
CA VAL A 19 -7.69 4.32 3.96
C VAL A 19 -6.33 4.42 3.28
N LEU A 20 -5.29 3.92 3.95
CA LEU A 20 -4.01 3.62 3.32
C LEU A 20 -3.92 2.12 3.08
N ASP A 21 -3.80 1.70 1.83
CA ASP A 21 -3.60 0.31 1.42
C ASP A 21 -2.11 0.14 1.06
N CYS A 22 -1.30 -0.28 2.04
CA CYS A 22 0.14 -0.47 1.86
C CYS A 22 0.41 -1.87 1.34
N GLY A 23 1.01 -1.95 0.15
CA GLY A 23 1.12 -3.20 -0.61
C GLY A 23 -0.21 -3.54 -1.27
N ALA A 24 -0.68 -2.62 -2.11
CA ALA A 24 -1.99 -2.71 -2.73
C ALA A 24 -2.07 -3.77 -3.85
N SER A 25 -0.93 -4.26 -4.36
CA SER A 25 -0.84 -5.29 -5.39
C SER A 25 -1.74 -4.99 -6.60
N ASP A 26 -2.78 -5.77 -6.87
CA ASP A 26 -3.74 -5.58 -7.97
C ASP A 26 -4.98 -4.74 -7.58
N GLY A 27 -5.06 -4.30 -6.33
CA GLY A 27 -6.10 -3.43 -5.79
C GLY A 27 -7.32 -4.15 -5.25
N ASP A 28 -7.24 -5.45 -4.95
CA ASP A 28 -8.39 -6.17 -4.40
C ASP A 28 -8.90 -5.58 -3.08
N PHE A 29 -8.01 -5.37 -2.10
CA PHE A 29 -8.40 -4.72 -0.84
C PHE A 29 -8.87 -3.28 -1.06
N SER A 30 -8.19 -2.51 -1.92
CA SER A 30 -8.62 -1.16 -2.30
C SER A 30 -10.08 -1.14 -2.78
N ARG A 31 -10.49 -2.09 -3.63
CA ARG A 31 -11.90 -2.23 -4.07
C ARG A 31 -12.83 -2.62 -2.93
N GLN A 32 -12.43 -3.53 -2.05
CA GLN A 32 -13.22 -3.90 -0.87
C GLN A 32 -13.46 -2.67 0.04
N ALA A 33 -12.44 -1.86 0.29
CA ALA A 33 -12.55 -0.62 1.06
C ALA A 33 -13.48 0.42 0.39
N LEU A 34 -13.36 0.60 -0.94
CA LEU A 34 -14.22 1.49 -1.71
C LEU A 34 -15.69 1.05 -1.68
N ASN A 35 -15.95 -0.26 -1.79
CA ASN A 35 -17.28 -0.87 -1.71
C ASN A 35 -17.88 -0.78 -0.29
N ALA A 36 -17.04 -0.80 0.75
CA ALA A 36 -17.45 -0.54 2.13
C ALA A 36 -17.81 0.94 2.39
N GLY A 37 -17.63 1.80 1.39
CA GLY A 37 -17.98 3.22 1.45
C GLY A 37 -16.83 4.11 1.92
N ALA A 38 -15.57 3.67 1.85
CA ALA A 38 -14.42 4.54 2.12
C ALA A 38 -14.53 5.84 1.29
N LYS A 39 -14.25 6.97 1.93
CA LYS A 39 -14.25 8.27 1.25
C LYS A 39 -13.10 8.37 0.26
N LEU A 40 -11.93 7.88 0.67
CA LEU A 40 -10.70 7.90 -0.10
C LEU A 40 -9.87 6.65 0.21
N VAL A 41 -9.30 6.04 -0.82
CA VAL A 41 -8.27 5.01 -0.68
C VAL A 41 -6.97 5.48 -1.35
N VAL A 42 -5.87 5.46 -0.60
CA VAL A 42 -4.52 5.64 -1.15
C VAL A 42 -3.90 4.26 -1.30
N ALA A 43 -3.86 3.76 -2.54
CA ALA A 43 -3.25 2.50 -2.91
C ALA A 43 -1.76 2.70 -3.11
N ILE A 44 -0.95 2.17 -2.19
CA ILE A 44 0.51 2.36 -2.15
C ILE A 44 1.17 1.07 -2.62
N GLU A 45 1.95 1.17 -3.69
CA GLU A 45 2.56 0.00 -4.34
C GLU A 45 3.93 0.36 -4.91
N ILE A 46 4.90 -0.53 -4.69
CA ILE A 46 6.29 -0.35 -5.06
C ILE A 46 6.58 -0.90 -6.46
N SER A 47 5.90 -1.98 -6.88
CA SER A 47 6.13 -2.62 -8.17
C SER A 47 5.53 -1.79 -9.32
N PRO A 48 6.33 -1.38 -10.33
CA PRO A 48 5.81 -0.62 -11.47
C PRO A 48 4.71 -1.34 -12.26
N ALA A 49 4.79 -2.66 -12.37
CA ALA A 49 3.78 -3.48 -13.05
C ALA A 49 2.45 -3.46 -12.28
N SER A 50 2.50 -3.66 -10.96
CA SER A 50 1.32 -3.61 -10.08
C SER A 50 0.72 -2.21 -10.03
N VAL A 51 1.55 -1.16 -10.00
CA VAL A 51 1.11 0.25 -10.11
C VAL A 51 0.29 0.49 -11.39
N GLU A 52 0.75 -0.03 -12.54
CA GLU A 52 0.00 0.09 -13.80
C GLU A 52 -1.32 -0.69 -13.75
N CYS A 53 -1.31 -1.87 -13.14
CA CYS A 53 -2.53 -2.65 -12.88
C CYS A 53 -3.54 -1.86 -12.03
N LEU A 54 -3.08 -1.27 -10.91
CA LEU A 54 -3.89 -0.44 -10.01
C LEU A 54 -4.52 0.74 -10.73
N ARG A 55 -3.75 1.46 -11.57
CA ARG A 55 -4.27 2.60 -12.34
C ARG A 55 -5.40 2.21 -13.27
N ARG A 56 -5.34 1.02 -13.88
CA ARG A 56 -6.41 0.50 -14.74
C ARG A 56 -7.61 0.04 -13.92
N ASN A 57 -7.35 -0.71 -12.85
CA ASN A 57 -8.38 -1.34 -12.03
C ASN A 57 -9.19 -0.32 -11.21
N LEU A 58 -8.57 0.79 -10.81
CA LEU A 58 -9.19 1.86 -10.01
C LEU A 58 -9.49 3.11 -10.86
N ALA A 59 -9.42 3.01 -12.20
CA ALA A 59 -9.60 4.16 -13.09
C ALA A 59 -10.91 4.94 -12.83
N PRO A 60 -12.09 4.29 -12.62
CA PRO A 60 -13.32 5.00 -12.31
C PRO A 60 -13.25 5.81 -11.00
N GLU A 61 -12.67 5.23 -9.95
CA GLU A 61 -12.57 5.85 -8.64
C GLU A 61 -11.51 6.95 -8.59
N ILE A 62 -10.43 6.80 -9.34
CA ILE A 62 -9.43 7.86 -9.57
C ILE A 62 -10.11 9.05 -10.27
N ALA A 63 -10.91 8.81 -11.32
CA ALA A 63 -11.57 9.87 -12.09
C ALA A 63 -12.51 10.74 -11.25
N VAL A 64 -13.09 10.18 -10.18
CA VAL A 64 -13.97 10.90 -9.24
C VAL A 64 -13.27 11.29 -7.92
N GLY A 65 -11.95 11.10 -7.82
CA GLY A 65 -11.16 11.50 -6.66
C GLY A 65 -11.36 10.65 -5.40
N ARG A 66 -11.85 9.41 -5.54
CA ARG A 66 -12.00 8.44 -4.45
C ARG A 66 -10.82 7.48 -4.30
N ALA A 67 -9.91 7.43 -5.27
CA ALA A 67 -8.69 6.63 -5.20
C ALA A 67 -7.46 7.41 -5.67
N ILE A 68 -6.31 7.15 -5.03
CA ILE A 68 -4.99 7.66 -5.42
C ILE A 68 -4.04 6.47 -5.49
N VAL A 69 -3.28 6.35 -6.58
CA VAL A 69 -2.19 5.38 -6.69
C VAL A 69 -0.88 6.07 -6.37
N TYR A 70 -0.18 5.60 -5.33
CA TYR A 70 1.08 6.17 -4.84
C TYR A 70 2.23 5.20 -5.15
N PRO A 71 3.07 5.46 -6.17
CA PRO A 71 4.01 4.50 -6.73
C PRO A 71 5.36 4.46 -5.99
N LYS A 72 5.32 4.16 -4.69
CA LYS A 72 6.51 3.97 -3.84
C LYS A 72 6.21 2.87 -2.81
N GLY A 73 7.26 2.24 -2.27
CA GLY A 73 7.14 1.39 -1.09
C GLY A 73 7.13 2.21 0.20
N VAL A 74 6.49 1.67 1.24
CA VAL A 74 6.52 2.24 2.59
C VAL A 74 7.71 1.69 3.37
N TRP A 75 8.40 2.57 4.10
CA TRP A 75 9.61 2.26 4.85
C TRP A 75 9.78 3.26 6.02
N ASP A 76 10.92 3.21 6.72
CA ASP A 76 11.24 4.11 7.85
C ASP A 76 11.90 5.44 7.45
N LYS A 77 12.29 5.58 6.18
CA LYS A 77 12.92 6.79 5.61
C LYS A 77 12.75 6.80 4.08
N ASN A 78 13.08 7.93 3.45
CA ASN A 78 13.27 7.96 2.00
C ASN A 78 14.52 7.16 1.63
N ASP A 79 14.37 6.22 0.70
CA ASP A 79 15.45 5.39 0.21
C ASP A 79 15.14 4.90 -1.21
N THR A 80 16.06 4.15 -1.81
CA THR A 80 15.85 3.47 -3.09
C THR A 80 16.19 2.00 -2.93
N LEU A 81 15.35 1.12 -3.48
CA LEU A 81 15.58 -0.32 -3.48
C LEU A 81 15.66 -0.84 -4.92
N SER A 82 16.45 -1.89 -5.12
CA SER A 82 16.50 -2.63 -6.38
C SER A 82 15.54 -3.82 -6.32
N LEU A 83 14.45 -3.78 -7.09
CA LEU A 83 13.58 -4.94 -7.26
C LEU A 83 14.11 -5.82 -8.38
N ASN A 84 14.16 -7.13 -8.14
CA ASN A 84 14.40 -8.10 -9.21
C ASN A 84 13.11 -8.24 -10.03
N VAL A 85 13.24 -8.20 -11.35
CA VAL A 85 12.12 -8.45 -12.26
C VAL A 85 12.41 -9.78 -12.96
N ASP A 86 11.52 -10.76 -12.78
CA ASP A 86 11.51 -11.98 -13.59
C ASP A 86 10.34 -11.91 -14.58
N ASP A 87 10.64 -12.02 -15.87
CA ASP A 87 9.69 -11.81 -16.99
C ASP A 87 8.52 -12.83 -17.00
N GLU A 88 8.58 -13.90 -16.19
CA GLU A 88 7.65 -15.03 -16.28
C GLU A 88 6.74 -15.21 -15.04
N ASN A 89 6.94 -14.47 -13.94
CA ASN A 89 6.12 -14.61 -12.72
C ASN A 89 5.81 -13.27 -12.05
N PHE A 90 4.75 -12.60 -12.52
CA PHE A 90 4.25 -11.33 -11.96
C PHE A 90 3.88 -11.39 -10.47
N ALA A 91 3.59 -12.58 -9.94
CA ALA A 91 3.18 -12.80 -8.55
C ALA A 91 4.37 -12.99 -7.58
N ALA A 92 5.61 -13.07 -8.06
CA ALA A 92 6.79 -13.43 -7.25
C ALA A 92 7.89 -12.36 -7.29
N ASN A 93 7.52 -11.07 -7.31
CA ASN A 93 8.51 -10.01 -7.12
C ASN A 93 9.04 -10.09 -5.68
N SER A 94 10.15 -10.79 -5.49
CA SER A 94 10.84 -10.85 -4.20
C SER A 94 11.65 -9.57 -3.98
N VAL A 95 11.43 -8.93 -2.82
CA VAL A 95 12.27 -7.83 -2.34
C VAL A 95 13.60 -8.45 -1.88
N VAL A 96 14.60 -8.51 -2.77
CA VAL A 96 15.95 -8.93 -2.38
C VAL A 96 16.91 -7.77 -2.51
N LEU A 97 17.54 -7.39 -1.40
CA LEU A 97 18.76 -6.59 -1.39
C LEU A 97 19.87 -7.39 -2.07
N HIS A 98 19.99 -7.25 -3.40
CA HIS A 98 20.99 -7.89 -4.27
C HIS A 98 21.04 -9.42 -4.22
N ALA A 99 20.19 -10.09 -5.02
CA ALA A 99 20.38 -11.50 -5.38
C ALA A 99 21.34 -11.63 -6.58
N PRO A 100 22.38 -12.48 -6.52
CA PRO A 100 23.14 -12.87 -7.71
C PRO A 100 22.26 -13.72 -8.63
N GLY A 101 21.94 -13.23 -9.84
CA GLY A 101 21.21 -13.99 -10.87
C GLY A 101 19.96 -13.32 -11.46
N ALA A 102 19.58 -12.13 -10.98
CA ALA A 102 18.46 -11.37 -11.56
C ALA A 102 18.76 -10.96 -13.02
N ARG A 103 17.82 -11.23 -13.93
CA ARG A 103 17.93 -10.88 -15.37
C ARG A 103 17.74 -9.38 -15.64
N GLY A 104 17.23 -8.64 -14.65
CA GLY A 104 17.19 -7.18 -14.60
C GLY A 104 16.79 -6.70 -13.21
N THR A 105 17.24 -5.50 -12.84
CA THR A 105 16.82 -4.83 -11.59
C THR A 105 16.20 -3.49 -11.91
N VAL A 106 15.06 -3.16 -11.29
CA VAL A 106 14.45 -1.84 -11.38
C VAL A 106 14.66 -1.10 -10.07
N GLN A 107 15.17 0.13 -10.15
CA GLN A 107 15.24 1.02 -9.00
C GLN A 107 13.85 1.57 -8.70
N VAL A 108 13.40 1.37 -7.46
CA VAL A 108 12.11 1.83 -6.95
C VAL A 108 12.31 2.67 -5.71
N GLN A 109 11.42 3.64 -5.52
CA GLN A 109 11.53 4.59 -4.42
C GLN A 109 10.80 4.07 -3.19
N LEU A 110 11.39 4.30 -2.02
CA LEU A 110 10.81 4.09 -0.71
C LEU A 110 10.53 5.44 -0.06
N THR A 111 9.50 5.50 0.79
CA THR A 111 9.18 6.69 1.58
C THR A 111 8.47 6.30 2.88
N THR A 112 8.22 7.27 3.75
CA THR A 112 7.50 7.03 5.00
C THR A 112 6.00 7.28 4.86
N ILE A 113 5.18 6.58 5.63
CA ILE A 113 3.74 6.85 5.70
C ILE A 113 3.48 8.30 6.14
N ASP A 114 4.28 8.81 7.09
CA ASP A 114 4.19 10.20 7.53
C ASP A 114 4.42 11.21 6.39
N GLN A 115 5.36 10.91 5.48
CA GLN A 115 5.60 11.76 4.32
C GLN A 115 4.47 11.67 3.29
N ILE A 116 3.92 10.48 3.03
CA ILE A 116 2.75 10.32 2.14
C ILE A 116 1.57 11.15 2.65
N VAL A 117 1.26 11.03 3.94
CA VAL A 117 0.19 11.79 4.61
C VAL A 117 0.40 13.29 4.46
N ASN A 118 1.64 13.77 4.60
CA ASN A 118 1.98 15.18 4.46
C ASN A 118 1.91 15.66 3.00
N GLU A 119 2.49 14.93 2.05
CA GLU A 119 2.50 15.27 0.62
C GLU A 119 1.07 15.33 0.03
N LEU A 120 0.21 14.41 0.43
CA LEU A 120 -1.19 14.36 0.02
C LEU A 120 -2.09 15.29 0.86
N ALA A 121 -1.53 16.02 1.82
CA ALA A 121 -2.25 16.90 2.75
C ALA A 121 -3.47 16.22 3.41
N LEU A 122 -3.33 14.95 3.79
CA LEU A 122 -4.42 14.18 4.38
C LEU A 122 -4.76 14.74 5.77
N LEU A 123 -6.02 15.14 5.94
CA LEU A 123 -6.53 15.69 7.21
C LEU A 123 -6.93 14.59 8.21
N ARG A 124 -7.02 13.34 7.75
CA ARG A 124 -7.36 12.16 8.55
C ARG A 124 -6.82 10.89 7.89
N VAL A 125 -6.54 9.88 8.72
CA VAL A 125 -6.27 8.49 8.31
C VAL A 125 -7.01 7.60 9.30
N ASP A 126 -7.96 6.80 8.83
CA ASP A 126 -8.88 6.03 9.69
C ASP A 126 -8.57 4.54 9.69
N PHE A 127 -7.90 4.06 8.64
CA PHE A 127 -7.55 2.67 8.45
C PHE A 127 -6.22 2.55 7.70
N ILE A 128 -5.36 1.64 8.15
CA ILE A 128 -4.14 1.25 7.42
C ILE A 128 -4.16 -0.27 7.27
N LYS A 129 -4.20 -0.75 6.02
CA LYS A 129 -3.83 -2.12 5.67
C LYS A 129 -2.35 -2.13 5.36
N MET A 130 -1.62 -3.13 5.86
CA MET A 130 -0.19 -3.28 5.63
C MET A 130 0.15 -4.75 5.39
N ASP A 131 0.53 -5.03 4.16
CA ASP A 131 0.98 -6.33 3.68
C ASP A 131 2.05 -6.04 2.63
N VAL A 132 3.30 -5.92 3.09
CA VAL A 132 4.39 -5.28 2.33
C VAL A 132 5.63 -6.17 2.26
N GLU A 133 5.43 -7.48 2.42
CA GLU A 133 6.42 -8.53 2.16
C GLU A 133 7.73 -8.33 2.96
N GLY A 134 7.61 -8.15 4.28
CA GLY A 134 8.74 -8.06 5.21
C GLY A 134 9.17 -6.64 5.59
N ALA A 135 8.49 -5.62 5.06
CA ALA A 135 8.75 -4.21 5.37
C ALA A 135 7.88 -3.65 6.52
N GLU A 136 7.03 -4.46 7.15
CA GLU A 136 5.98 -4.02 8.07
C GLU A 136 6.54 -3.23 9.27
N VAL A 137 7.61 -3.75 9.90
CA VAL A 137 8.23 -3.10 11.06
C VAL A 137 8.82 -1.74 10.69
N ASN A 138 9.54 -1.65 9.57
CA ASN A 138 10.10 -0.38 9.08
C ASN A 138 8.99 0.60 8.67
N ALA A 139 7.95 0.13 7.99
CA ALA A 139 6.81 0.95 7.61
C ALA A 139 6.08 1.51 8.84
N LEU A 140 5.93 0.72 9.92
CA LEU A 140 5.39 1.19 11.20
C LEU A 140 6.27 2.27 11.84
N HIS A 141 7.59 2.14 11.78
CA HIS A 141 8.51 3.19 12.23
C HIS A 141 8.35 4.48 11.42
N GLY A 142 8.14 4.37 10.10
CA GLY A 142 7.83 5.50 9.21
C GLY A 142 6.41 6.06 9.33
N ALA A 143 5.55 5.46 10.15
CA ALA A 143 4.17 5.91 10.38
C ALA A 143 3.97 6.56 11.74
N ARG A 144 5.04 6.80 12.51
CA ARG A 144 4.93 7.15 13.94
C ARG A 144 4.05 8.37 14.20
N GLU A 145 4.21 9.44 13.44
CA GLU A 145 3.42 10.65 13.67
C GLU A 145 1.96 10.47 13.21
N THR A 146 1.73 9.75 12.12
CA THR A 146 0.40 9.38 11.62
C THR A 146 -0.36 8.54 12.64
N LEU A 147 0.28 7.49 13.17
CA LEU A 147 -0.29 6.61 14.19
C LEU A 147 -0.62 7.38 15.47
N ARG A 148 0.30 8.24 15.94
CA ARG A 148 0.09 9.06 17.14
C ARG A 148 -1.05 10.05 16.97
N ARG A 149 -1.12 10.70 15.80
CA ARG A 149 -2.08 11.78 15.51
C ARG A 149 -3.48 11.25 15.26
N PHE A 150 -3.62 10.27 14.38
CA PHE A 150 -4.93 9.84 13.87
C PHE A 150 -5.44 8.55 14.50
N ARG A 151 -4.57 7.74 15.11
CA ARG A 151 -4.92 6.45 15.73
C ARG A 151 -5.82 5.57 14.83
N PRO A 152 -5.39 5.30 13.59
CA PRO A 152 -6.18 4.50 12.67
C PRO A 152 -6.34 3.07 13.19
N ARG A 153 -7.38 2.37 12.69
CA ARG A 153 -7.44 0.90 12.79
C ARG A 153 -6.37 0.31 11.88
N LEU A 154 -5.79 -0.80 12.31
CA LEU A 154 -4.68 -1.45 11.60
C LEU A 154 -5.07 -2.89 11.25
N ALA A 155 -4.78 -3.30 10.02
CA ALA A 155 -4.74 -4.69 9.60
C ALA A 155 -3.35 -4.95 9.01
N ILE A 156 -2.54 -5.76 9.71
CA ILE A 156 -1.12 -5.96 9.41
C ILE A 156 -0.87 -7.46 9.20
N ALA A 157 -0.27 -7.80 8.06
CA ALA A 157 0.19 -9.16 7.76
C ALA A 157 1.34 -9.56 8.71
N THR A 158 1.40 -10.83 9.11
CA THR A 158 2.39 -11.32 10.10
C THR A 158 3.08 -12.61 9.65
N GLU A 159 2.91 -12.96 8.37
CA GLU A 159 3.48 -14.16 7.75
C GLU A 159 4.97 -14.06 7.38
N HIS A 160 5.64 -12.94 7.68
CA HIS A 160 7.03 -12.63 7.31
C HIS A 160 7.98 -12.48 8.50
#